data_AF-A0A2E5K5E5-F1
#
_entry.id   AF-A0A2E5K5E5-F1
#
_cell.length_a   1.000
_cell.length_b   1.000
_cell.length_c   1.000
_cell.angle_alpha   90.00
_cell.angle_beta   90.00
_cell.angle_gamma   90.00
#
_symmetry.space_group_name_H-M   'P 1'
#
loop_
_entity.id
_entity.type
_entity.pdbx_description
1 polymer ?
#
loop_
_entity_poly.entity_id
_entity_poly.type
_entity_poly.pdbx_seq_one_letter_code
_entity_poly.pdbx_strand_id
1 'polypeptide(L)'
;MAKPGRSQKSFRTFARRIGAGWYATGPGNGIQLTRGPHNGRLVIPANHSDRITAERDSKTYRSHIIYSDDHGKSWRLGAIQEPLTNESTVVELADGSVMQNMRSYHGKGNRAVAVSEDGGISTIESIHTVILDSFLQI
;
A
#
# COMPACT_ATOMS: atom_id res chain seq x y z
N MET A 1 32.18 14.48 -17.68
CA MET A 1 31.64 13.28 -17.00
C MET A 1 30.75 13.73 -15.85
N ALA A 2 29.45 13.46 -15.88
CA ALA A 2 28.54 13.82 -14.80
C ALA A 2 28.59 12.77 -13.69
N LYS A 3 28.69 13.19 -12.42
CA LYS A 3 28.60 12.31 -11.25
C LYS A 3 27.20 11.68 -11.19
N PRO A 4 27.03 10.40 -10.81
CA PRO A 4 25.70 9.81 -10.67
C PRO A 4 24.95 10.53 -9.54
N GLY A 5 23.82 11.16 -9.86
CA GLY A 5 22.97 11.83 -8.89
C GLY A 5 22.36 10.82 -7.91
N ARG A 6 22.59 11.05 -6.61
CA ARG A 6 21.93 10.33 -5.51
C ARG A 6 20.43 10.60 -5.55
N SER A 7 19.64 9.59 -5.89
CA SER A 7 18.18 9.59 -5.64
C SER A 7 17.68 8.19 -5.24
N GLN A 8 18.40 7.50 -4.35
CA GLN A 8 17.77 6.40 -3.60
C GLN A 8 16.81 7.03 -2.57
N LYS A 9 15.51 6.99 -2.84
CA LYS A 9 14.49 7.42 -1.88
C LYS A 9 14.31 6.28 -0.88
N SER A 10 14.92 6.43 0.30
CA SER A 10 14.80 5.46 1.40
C SER A 10 13.43 5.54 2.07
N PHE A 11 13.05 4.50 2.80
CA PHE A 11 11.84 4.47 3.64
C PHE A 11 11.66 5.72 4.52
N ARG A 12 12.77 6.22 5.07
CA ARG A 12 12.80 7.44 5.89
C ARG A 12 12.31 8.68 5.13
N THR A 13 12.49 8.71 3.81
CA THR A 13 11.98 9.79 2.95
C THR A 13 10.46 9.71 2.79
N PHE A 14 9.86 8.52 2.70
CA PHE A 14 8.40 8.39 2.67
C PHE A 14 7.76 8.78 3.99
N ALA A 15 8.26 8.24 5.10
CA ALA A 15 7.77 8.56 6.44
C ALA A 15 7.75 10.07 6.71
N ARG A 16 8.82 10.79 6.33
CA ARG A 16 8.84 12.26 6.43
C ARG A 16 7.83 12.94 5.50
N ARG A 17 7.72 12.48 4.25
CA ARG A 17 6.84 13.10 3.24
C ARG A 17 5.36 13.03 3.64
N ILE A 18 4.95 11.95 4.30
CA ILE A 18 3.58 11.75 4.77
C ILE A 18 3.38 12.19 6.23
N GLY A 19 4.43 12.76 6.86
CA GLY A 19 4.36 13.23 8.24
C GLY A 19 4.16 12.12 9.28
N ALA A 20 4.52 10.87 8.98
CA ALA A 20 4.20 9.72 9.80
C ALA A 20 4.80 9.82 11.23
N GLY A 21 4.02 9.41 12.23
CA GLY A 21 4.52 9.21 13.60
C GLY A 21 5.38 7.95 13.71
N TRP A 22 4.93 6.86 13.09
CA TRP A 22 5.71 5.65 12.84
C TRP A 22 5.43 5.10 11.43
N TYR A 23 6.35 4.28 10.91
CA TYR A 23 6.25 3.66 9.59
C TYR A 23 6.77 2.22 9.63
N ALA A 24 6.06 1.28 9.01
CA ALA A 24 6.52 -0.09 8.84
C ALA A 24 6.09 -0.68 7.49
N THR A 25 6.79 -1.72 7.04
CA THR A 25 6.28 -2.60 5.98
C THR A 25 5.23 -3.54 6.56
N GLY A 26 4.27 -3.98 5.74
CA GLY A 26 3.36 -5.05 6.11
C GLY A 26 4.16 -6.35 6.32
N PRO A 27 3.96 -7.10 7.41
CA PRO A 27 4.63 -8.37 7.61
C PRO A 27 4.19 -9.38 6.53
N GLY A 28 5.12 -10.23 6.08
CA GLY A 28 4.90 -11.20 5.01
C GLY A 28 5.74 -10.90 3.78
N ASN A 29 5.10 -10.82 2.61
CA ASN A 29 5.78 -10.71 1.32
C ASN A 29 5.23 -9.54 0.49
N GLY A 30 6.10 -8.95 -0.32
CA GLY A 30 5.68 -8.18 -1.49
C GLY A 30 5.56 -9.07 -2.73
N ILE A 31 5.19 -8.48 -3.87
CA ILE A 31 5.05 -9.17 -5.16
C ILE A 31 5.82 -8.44 -6.26
N GLN A 32 6.11 -9.16 -7.35
CA GLN A 32 6.49 -8.56 -8.62
C GLN A 32 5.33 -8.77 -9.60
N LEU A 33 4.82 -7.68 -10.20
CA LEU A 33 3.74 -7.75 -11.17
C LEU A 33 4.19 -8.49 -12.43
N THR A 34 3.29 -9.28 -13.00
CA THR A 34 3.57 -10.13 -14.16
C THR A 34 2.71 -9.79 -15.37
N ARG A 35 1.70 -8.91 -15.20
CA ARG A 35 0.69 -8.60 -16.21
C ARG A 35 0.63 -7.10 -16.50
N GLY A 36 0.03 -6.78 -17.65
CA GLY A 36 -0.32 -5.41 -18.02
C GLY A 36 0.89 -4.46 -18.20
N PRO A 37 0.64 -3.13 -18.21
CA PRO A 37 1.65 -2.11 -18.50
C PRO A 37 2.70 -1.93 -17.40
N HIS A 38 2.50 -2.56 -16.23
CA HIS A 38 3.39 -2.45 -15.08
C HIS A 38 4.14 -3.77 -14.77
N ASN A 39 4.19 -4.70 -15.74
CA ASN A 39 4.96 -5.94 -15.62
C ASN A 39 6.40 -5.65 -15.18
N GLY A 40 6.88 -6.38 -14.18
CA GLY A 40 8.21 -6.24 -13.58
C GLY A 40 8.27 -5.29 -12.38
N ARG A 41 7.25 -4.47 -12.13
CA ARG A 41 7.16 -3.59 -10.94
C ARG A 41 7.15 -4.42 -9.67
N LEU A 42 7.99 -4.03 -8.70
CA LEU A 42 7.92 -4.54 -7.32
C LEU A 42 6.87 -3.75 -6.54
N VAL A 43 5.99 -4.44 -5.81
CA VAL A 43 4.93 -3.84 -4.99
C VAL A 43 5.03 -4.37 -3.56
N ILE A 44 5.19 -3.47 -2.60
CA ILE A 44 5.33 -3.80 -1.17
C ILE A 44 4.19 -3.14 -0.37
N PRO A 45 3.40 -3.91 0.39
CA PRO A 45 2.44 -3.34 1.33
C PRO A 45 3.18 -2.73 2.51
N ALA A 46 2.68 -1.61 3.00
CA ALA A 46 3.23 -0.89 4.14
C ALA A 46 2.11 -0.21 4.93
N ASN A 47 2.46 0.37 6.07
CA ASN A 47 1.55 1.10 6.94
C ASN A 47 2.30 2.20 7.70
N HIS A 48 1.52 3.14 8.22
CA HIS A 48 2.03 4.22 9.07
C HIS A 48 0.96 4.69 10.05
N SER A 49 1.38 5.41 11.09
CA SER A 49 0.47 6.29 11.82
C SER A 49 0.46 7.68 11.20
N ASP A 50 -0.69 8.33 11.29
CA ASP A 50 -0.77 9.77 11.16
C ASP A 50 0.11 10.43 12.25
N ARG A 51 0.50 11.68 11.99
CA ARG A 51 1.24 12.49 12.97
C ARG A 51 0.33 12.79 14.16
N ILE A 52 0.86 12.64 15.38
CA ILE A 52 0.24 13.27 16.54
C ILE A 52 0.48 14.79 16.43
N THR A 53 -0.58 15.57 16.28
CA THR A 53 -0.52 17.04 16.38
C THR A 53 -1.14 17.50 17.68
N ALA A 54 -0.79 18.71 18.15
CA ALA A 54 -1.38 19.28 19.35
C ALA A 54 -2.92 19.43 19.23
N GLU A 55 -3.45 19.50 18.00
CA GLU A 55 -4.90 19.58 17.73
C GLU A 55 -5.56 18.22 17.42
N ARG A 56 -4.81 17.12 17.29
CA ARG A 56 -5.34 15.78 16.98
C ARG A 56 -4.82 14.74 17.94
N ASP A 57 -5.72 14.27 18.81
CA ASP A 57 -5.48 13.12 19.69
C ASP A 57 -5.66 11.76 18.98
N SER A 58 -5.86 11.75 17.66
CA SER A 58 -6.15 10.52 16.92
C SER A 58 -4.85 9.84 16.48
N LYS A 59 -4.43 8.80 17.22
CA LYS A 59 -3.48 7.79 16.75
C LYS A 59 -4.13 6.92 15.65
N THR A 60 -4.46 7.53 14.52
CA THR A 60 -5.00 6.82 13.35
C THR A 60 -3.87 6.19 12.57
N TYR A 61 -4.12 4.98 12.08
CA TYR A 61 -3.20 4.22 11.24
C TYR A 61 -3.78 4.04 9.85
N ARG A 62 -2.88 3.94 8.87
CA ARG A 62 -3.23 3.74 7.46
C ARG A 62 -2.33 2.68 6.85
N SER A 63 -2.92 1.80 6.04
CA SER A 63 -2.19 1.00 5.07
C SER A 63 -1.83 1.85 3.85
N HIS A 64 -0.74 1.49 3.16
CA HIS A 64 -0.36 2.09 1.89
C HIS A 64 0.51 1.12 1.07
N ILE A 65 0.83 1.51 -0.16
CA ILE A 65 1.73 0.78 -1.06
C ILE A 65 3.00 1.59 -1.28
N ILE A 66 4.14 0.92 -1.36
CA ILE A 66 5.30 1.46 -2.08
C ILE A 66 5.66 0.54 -3.23
N TYR A 67 6.22 1.10 -4.29
CA TYR A 67 6.58 0.33 -5.48
C TYR A 67 7.90 0.79 -6.09
N SER A 68 8.48 -0.07 -6.92
CA SER A 68 9.71 0.17 -7.66
C SER A 68 9.60 -0.36 -9.09
N ASP A 69 9.97 0.46 -10.06
CA ASP A 69 9.99 0.13 -11.49
C ASP A 69 11.42 -0.14 -12.01
N ASP A 70 12.43 -0.04 -11.15
CA ASP A 70 13.85 -0.10 -11.50
C ASP A 70 14.59 -1.20 -10.72
N HIS A 71 13.89 -2.31 -10.46
CA HIS A 71 14.39 -3.48 -9.74
C HIS A 71 14.91 -3.14 -8.32
N GLY A 72 14.20 -2.27 -7.61
CA GLY A 72 14.49 -1.91 -6.22
C GLY A 72 15.56 -0.84 -6.03
N LYS A 73 16.09 -0.24 -7.11
CA LYS A 73 17.08 0.84 -7.03
C LYS A 73 16.47 2.12 -6.45
N SER A 74 15.22 2.42 -6.79
CA SER A 74 14.45 3.51 -6.24
C SER A 74 13.01 3.09 -5.97
N TRP A 75 12.40 3.76 -5.00
CA TRP A 75 11.05 3.47 -4.54
C TRP A 75 10.17 4.71 -4.66
N ARG A 76 8.87 4.48 -4.83
CA ARG A 76 7.83 5.51 -4.90
C ARG A 76 6.69 5.13 -3.96
N LEU A 77 6.06 6.16 -3.39
CA LEU A 77 4.83 5.99 -2.62
C LEU A 77 3.67 5.83 -3.62
N GLY A 78 2.88 4.79 -3.44
CA GLY A 78 1.63 4.54 -4.17
C GLY A 78 0.42 4.91 -3.33
N ALA A 79 -0.65 4.11 -3.46
CA ALA A 79 -1.92 4.38 -2.81
C ALA A 79 -1.76 4.45 -1.28
N ILE A 80 -2.38 5.44 -0.65
CA ILE A 80 -2.58 5.53 0.80
C ILE A 80 -4.07 5.34 1.06
N GLN A 81 -4.39 4.46 1.99
CA GLN A 81 -5.75 4.07 2.28
C GLN A 81 -6.39 4.96 3.35
N GLU A 82 -7.70 4.83 3.50
CA GLU A 82 -8.45 5.50 4.55
C GLU A 82 -7.96 5.11 5.96
N PRO A 83 -8.23 5.94 6.99
CA PRO A 83 -7.84 5.64 8.37
C PRO A 83 -8.35 4.27 8.85
N LEU A 84 -7.85 3.84 10.01
CA LEU A 84 -8.29 2.60 10.66
C LEU A 84 -7.97 1.36 9.83
N THR A 85 -6.90 1.43 9.04
CA THR A 85 -6.27 0.31 8.32
C THR A 85 -4.82 0.15 8.78
N ASN A 86 -4.29 -1.08 8.80
CA ASN A 86 -2.94 -1.32 9.30
C ASN A 86 -2.20 -2.44 8.55
N GLU A 87 -1.80 -3.55 9.18
CA GLU A 87 -1.03 -4.60 8.52
C GLU A 87 -1.79 -5.17 7.31
N SER A 88 -1.13 -5.21 6.17
CA SER A 88 -1.75 -5.57 4.89
C SER A 88 -0.87 -6.48 4.04
N THR A 89 -1.50 -7.14 3.07
CA THR A 89 -0.88 -7.97 2.03
C THR A 89 -1.38 -7.50 0.66
N VAL A 90 -0.66 -7.85 -0.40
CA VAL A 90 -1.02 -7.52 -1.79
C VAL A 90 -1.00 -8.75 -2.67
N VAL A 91 -1.86 -8.75 -3.69
CA VAL A 91 -1.88 -9.76 -4.76
C VAL A 91 -2.20 -9.10 -6.09
N GLU A 92 -1.62 -9.61 -7.17
CA GLU A 92 -2.01 -9.28 -8.55
C GLU A 92 -3.17 -10.20 -8.95
N LEU A 93 -4.31 -9.62 -9.30
CA LEU A 93 -5.49 -10.34 -9.77
C LEU A 93 -5.33 -10.79 -11.22
N ALA A 94 -6.24 -11.65 -11.68
CA ALA A 94 -6.16 -12.25 -13.02
C ALA A 94 -6.24 -11.22 -14.16
N ASP A 95 -6.94 -10.10 -13.95
CA ASP A 95 -7.06 -8.98 -14.88
C ASP A 95 -5.85 -8.02 -14.85
N GLY A 96 -4.88 -8.26 -13.96
CA GLY A 96 -3.69 -7.42 -13.78
C GLY A 96 -3.86 -6.27 -12.78
N SER A 97 -5.05 -6.12 -12.18
CA SER A 97 -5.23 -5.17 -11.07
C SER A 97 -4.51 -5.66 -9.81
N VAL A 98 -4.20 -4.74 -8.90
CA VAL A 98 -3.54 -5.02 -7.61
C VAL A 98 -4.56 -4.88 -6.50
N MET A 99 -4.82 -5.96 -5.77
CA MET A 99 -5.65 -5.94 -4.57
C MET A 99 -4.79 -5.83 -3.32
N GLN A 100 -5.11 -4.88 -2.44
CA GLN A 100 -4.55 -4.74 -1.10
C GLN A 100 -5.57 -5.21 -0.05
N ASN A 101 -5.23 -6.22 0.73
CA ASN A 101 -6.07 -6.78 1.80
C ASN A 101 -5.51 -6.39 3.18
N MET A 102 -6.29 -5.64 3.96
CA MET A 102 -5.82 -4.87 5.10
C MET A 102 -6.52 -5.23 6.41
N ARG A 103 -5.77 -5.20 7.50
CA ARG A 103 -6.32 -5.28 8.86
C ARG A 103 -7.14 -4.03 9.09
N SER A 104 -8.41 -4.22 9.47
CA SER A 104 -9.36 -3.13 9.66
C SER A 104 -9.69 -2.95 11.14
N TYR A 105 -9.74 -1.68 11.58
CA TYR A 105 -10.19 -1.25 12.90
C TYR A 105 -11.54 -0.53 12.85
N HIS A 106 -12.30 -0.69 11.75
CA HIS A 106 -13.62 -0.08 11.59
C HIS A 106 -14.75 -0.78 12.40
N GLY A 107 -14.41 -1.73 13.27
CA GLY A 107 -15.39 -2.41 14.13
C GLY A 107 -16.34 -3.38 13.41
N LYS A 108 -16.13 -3.67 12.12
CA LYS A 108 -17.01 -4.51 11.30
C LYS A 108 -16.70 -6.01 11.35
N GLY A 109 -15.64 -6.42 12.04
CA GLY A 109 -15.23 -7.83 12.12
C GLY A 109 -14.70 -8.43 10.81
N ASN A 110 -14.43 -7.61 9.79
CA ASN A 110 -13.94 -8.04 8.48
C ASN A 110 -12.65 -7.29 8.07
N ARG A 111 -12.04 -7.73 6.95
CA ARG A 111 -10.89 -7.05 6.34
C ARG A 111 -11.36 -5.85 5.52
N ALA A 112 -10.50 -4.83 5.42
CA ALA A 112 -10.68 -3.78 4.40
C ALA A 112 -9.96 -4.21 3.12
N VAL A 113 -10.54 -3.94 1.97
CA VAL A 113 -9.96 -4.29 0.66
C VAL A 113 -9.96 -3.05 -0.21
N ALA A 114 -8.86 -2.82 -0.93
CA ALA A 114 -8.78 -1.78 -1.96
C ALA A 114 -8.17 -2.38 -3.22
N VAL A 115 -8.66 -1.95 -4.38
CA VAL A 115 -8.18 -2.41 -5.69
C VAL A 115 -7.60 -1.23 -6.46
N SER A 116 -6.47 -1.48 -7.11
CA SER A 116 -5.74 -0.54 -7.93
C SER A 116 -5.63 -1.09 -9.36
N GLU A 117 -6.09 -0.31 -10.33
CA GLU A 117 -5.99 -0.66 -11.75
C GLU A 117 -4.72 -0.11 -12.41
N ASP A 118 -3.93 0.68 -11.68
CA ASP A 118 -2.71 1.38 -12.15
C ASP A 118 -1.42 0.82 -11.50
N GLY A 119 -1.45 -0.46 -11.13
CA GLY A 119 -0.28 -1.17 -10.59
C GLY A 119 0.15 -0.68 -9.22
N GLY A 120 -0.80 -0.31 -8.36
CA GLY A 120 -0.60 0.10 -6.97
C GLY A 120 -0.38 1.60 -6.76
N ILE A 121 -0.56 2.45 -7.78
CA ILE A 121 -0.31 3.90 -7.68
C ILE A 121 -1.46 4.60 -6.97
N SER A 122 -2.70 4.27 -7.33
CA SER A 122 -3.93 4.77 -6.73
C SER A 122 -4.95 3.65 -6.56
N THR A 123 -5.98 3.89 -5.75
CA THR A 123 -7.09 2.95 -5.56
C THR A 123 -8.41 3.67 -5.76
N ILE A 124 -9.37 2.97 -6.36
CA ILE A 124 -10.63 3.56 -6.81
C ILE A 124 -11.68 3.69 -5.69
N GLU A 125 -11.57 2.93 -4.59
CA GLU A 125 -12.23 3.16 -3.30
C GLU A 125 -11.84 1.99 -2.36
N SER A 126 -11.83 2.20 -1.05
CA SER A 126 -11.66 1.12 -0.06
C SER A 126 -13.01 0.47 0.22
N ILE A 127 -13.25 -0.73 -0.32
CA ILE A 127 -14.47 -1.50 -0.07
C ILE A 127 -14.32 -2.27 1.23
N HIS A 128 -15.17 -1.99 2.20
CA HIS A 128 -15.36 -2.85 3.38
C HIS A 128 -16.07 -4.12 2.93
N THR A 129 -15.31 -5.15 2.60
CA THR A 129 -15.88 -6.39 2.07
C THR A 129 -16.25 -7.33 3.21
N VAL A 130 -17.55 -7.64 3.34
CA VAL A 130 -17.98 -8.97 3.80
C VAL A 130 -17.70 -9.90 2.63
N ILE A 131 -16.70 -10.77 2.71
CA ILE A 131 -16.57 -11.85 1.72
C ILE A 131 -17.65 -12.86 2.08
N LEU A 132 -18.87 -12.60 1.63
CA LEU A 132 -19.91 -13.60 1.46
C LEU A 132 -20.58 -13.31 0.11
N ASP A 133 -20.49 -14.31 -0.78
CA ASP A 133 -21.33 -14.56 -1.95
C ASP A 133 -21.14 -13.79 -3.26
N SER A 134 -19.96 -13.85 -3.91
CA SER A 134 -19.97 -13.89 -5.40
C SER A 134 -18.72 -14.35 -6.15
N PHE A 135 -17.59 -14.69 -5.50
CA PHE A 135 -16.36 -15.06 -6.25
C PHE A 135 -15.75 -16.43 -5.93
N LEU A 136 -16.51 -17.34 -5.33
CA LEU A 136 -16.16 -18.77 -5.28
C LEU A 136 -17.32 -19.59 -5.85
N GLN A 137 -17.44 -19.59 -7.18
CA GLN A 137 -17.90 -20.77 -7.90
C GLN A 137 -16.72 -21.27 -8.73
N ILE A 138 -15.99 -22.21 -8.15
CA ILE A 138 -15.24 -23.23 -8.87
C ILE A 138 -15.80 -24.56 -8.39
#